data_AF-A0A5N5TAZ8-F1
#
_entry.id   AF-A0A5N5TAZ8-F1
#
_cell.length_a   1.000
_cell.length_b   1.000
_cell.length_c   1.000
_cell.angle_alpha   90.00
_cell.angle_beta   90.00
_cell.angle_gamma   90.00
#
_symmetry.space_group_name_H-M   'P 1'
#
loop_
_entity.id
_entity.type
_entity.pdbx_description
1 polymer ?
#
loop_
_entity_poly.entity_id
_entity_poly.type
_entity_poly.pdbx_seq_one_letter_code
_entity_poly.pdbx_strand_id
1 'polypeptide(L)'
;ECKPYEPFKCPGGSQCISIQYLCDGAPDCDDGYDENTRLCTAESQTIDDFGRALNLMQADVAHLRSVFMAVENGDIGMLKSLGIKDSELGDVKFFLEKLVNTGFLD
;
A
#
# COMPACT_ATOMS: atom_id res chain seq x y z
N GLU A 1 -26.25 -9.53 -9.30
CA GLU A 1 -25.90 -8.53 -8.26
C GLU A 1 -25.52 -9.26 -6.99
N CYS A 2 -24.62 -8.68 -6.19
CA CYS A 2 -24.19 -9.24 -4.92
C CYS A 2 -25.21 -8.96 -3.82
N LYS A 3 -25.27 -9.81 -2.79
CA LYS A 3 -26.20 -9.64 -1.67
C LYS A 3 -25.61 -8.68 -0.63
N PRO A 4 -26.42 -8.00 0.20
CA PRO A 4 -25.91 -7.04 1.19
C PRO A 4 -24.90 -7.61 2.19
N TYR A 5 -24.98 -8.91 2.52
CA TYR A 5 -24.06 -9.58 3.44
C TYR A 5 -22.79 -10.14 2.77
N GLU A 6 -22.75 -10.17 1.44
CA GLU A 6 -21.60 -10.54 0.61
C GLU A 6 -21.42 -9.48 -0.49
N PRO A 7 -21.15 -8.21 -0.15
CA PRO A 7 -21.27 -7.12 -1.11
C PRO A 7 -20.07 -7.00 -2.05
N PHE A 8 -18.93 -7.65 -1.75
CA PHE A 8 -17.73 -7.57 -2.56
C PHE A 8 -17.77 -8.61 -3.68
N LYS A 9 -17.62 -8.18 -4.93
CA LYS A 9 -17.58 -9.07 -6.09
C LYS A 9 -16.13 -9.40 -6.46
N CYS A 10 -15.76 -10.68 -6.40
CA CYS A 10 -14.44 -11.13 -6.83
C CYS A 10 -14.20 -10.82 -8.32
N PRO A 11 -12.97 -10.42 -8.72
CA PRO A 11 -12.62 -10.25 -10.13
C PRO A 11 -12.79 -11.53 -10.94
N GLY A 12 -13.00 -11.38 -12.26
CA GLY A 12 -13.05 -12.52 -13.18
C GLY A 12 -14.27 -13.44 -13.06
N GLY A 13 -15.11 -13.30 -12.03
CA GLY A 13 -16.19 -14.23 -11.76
C GLY A 13 -17.54 -13.59 -11.38
N SER A 14 -18.43 -14.46 -10.87
CA SER A 14 -19.73 -14.10 -10.30
C SER A 14 -19.78 -14.29 -8.78
N GLN A 15 -18.68 -14.76 -8.17
CA GLN A 15 -18.59 -14.95 -6.73
C GLN A 15 -18.64 -13.60 -6.02
N CYS A 16 -19.37 -13.56 -4.91
CA CYS A 16 -19.34 -12.45 -3.99
C CYS A 16 -19.01 -12.95 -2.58
N ILE A 17 -18.26 -12.16 -1.83
CA ILE A 17 -17.82 -12.46 -0.47
C ILE A 17 -18.15 -11.31 0.47
N SER A 18 -18.16 -11.60 1.77
CA SER A 18 -18.29 -10.58 2.81
C SER A 18 -17.02 -9.73 2.91
N ILE A 19 -17.16 -8.46 3.28
CA ILE A 19 -16.00 -7.55 3.47
C ILE A 19 -15.06 -8.05 4.57
N GLN A 20 -15.56 -8.84 5.52
CA GLN A 20 -14.74 -9.42 6.59
C GLN A 20 -13.69 -10.42 6.08
N TYR A 21 -13.87 -10.95 4.86
CA TYR A 21 -12.97 -11.87 4.18
C TYR A 21 -11.96 -11.14 3.27
N LEU A 22 -11.95 -9.81 3.28
CA LEU A 22 -10.90 -9.08 2.59
C LEU A 22 -9.69 -8.98 3.50
N CYS A 23 -8.54 -9.47 3.03
CA CYS A 23 -7.26 -9.34 3.71
C CYS A 23 -7.23 -10.02 5.08
N ASP A 24 -7.93 -11.15 5.20
CA ASP A 24 -8.05 -11.89 6.45
C ASP A 24 -6.98 -13.00 6.60
N GLY A 25 -6.15 -13.17 5.55
CA GLY A 25 -5.08 -14.15 5.48
C GLY A 25 -5.49 -15.49 4.86
N ALA A 26 -6.73 -15.63 4.39
CA ALA A 26 -7.24 -16.80 3.68
C ALA A 26 -7.83 -16.40 2.32
N PRO A 27 -7.53 -17.14 1.23
CA PRO A 27 -8.14 -16.87 -0.06
C PRO A 27 -9.60 -17.35 -0.07
N ASP A 28 -10.52 -16.39 -0.12
CA ASP A 28 -11.96 -16.63 -0.26
C ASP A 28 -12.45 -16.40 -1.69
N CYS A 29 -11.82 -15.54 -2.49
CA CYS A 29 -12.09 -15.50 -3.93
C CYS A 29 -11.48 -16.71 -4.66
N ASP A 30 -12.12 -17.16 -5.75
CA ASP A 30 -11.63 -18.24 -6.62
C ASP A 30 -10.17 -18.01 -7.09
N ASP A 31 -9.78 -16.75 -7.30
CA ASP A 31 -8.44 -16.33 -7.69
C ASP A 31 -7.59 -15.79 -6.53
N GLY A 32 -8.13 -15.78 -5.31
CA GLY A 32 -7.51 -15.23 -4.10
C GLY A 32 -7.27 -13.72 -4.14
N TYR A 33 -7.96 -12.99 -5.02
CA TYR A 33 -7.75 -11.55 -5.19
C TYR A 33 -8.10 -10.71 -3.95
N ASP A 34 -9.01 -11.21 -3.12
CA ASP A 34 -9.32 -10.67 -1.80
C ASP A 34 -8.09 -10.57 -0.88
N GLU A 35 -7.08 -11.41 -1.09
CA GLU A 35 -5.79 -11.38 -0.41
C GLU A 35 -4.69 -10.69 -1.24
N ASN A 36 -5.07 -9.97 -2.31
CA ASN A 36 -4.10 -9.29 -3.14
C ASN A 36 -3.42 -8.17 -2.35
N THR A 37 -2.08 -8.17 -2.36
CA THR A 37 -1.28 -7.18 -1.65
C THR A 37 -1.65 -5.73 -2.00
N ARG A 38 -1.98 -5.41 -3.25
CA ARG A 38 -2.37 -4.05 -3.64
C ARG A 38 -3.75 -3.67 -3.09
N LEU A 39 -4.66 -4.63 -2.96
CA LEU A 39 -5.94 -4.43 -2.30
C LEU A 39 -5.74 -4.17 -0.81
N CYS A 40 -4.97 -5.03 -0.14
CA CYS A 40 -4.78 -4.99 1.31
C CYS A 40 -3.93 -3.82 1.82
N THR A 41 -3.04 -3.30 0.98
CA THR A 41 -2.21 -2.14 1.33
C THR A 41 -2.89 -0.80 1.04
N ALA A 42 -3.97 -0.77 0.26
CA ALA A 42 -4.63 0.47 -0.15
C ALA A 42 -5.20 1.30 1.01
N GLU A 43 -5.54 0.65 2.12
CA GLU A 43 -6.11 1.28 3.33
C GLU A 43 -5.09 1.41 4.47
N SER A 44 -3.79 1.16 4.22
CA SER A 44 -2.76 1.34 5.24
C SER A 44 -2.66 2.81 5.65
N GLN A 45 -3.07 3.13 6.89
CA GLN A 45 -3.16 4.50 7.38
C GLN A 45 -1.79 5.04 7.81
N THR A 46 -0.93 4.15 8.29
CA THR A 46 0.44 4.46 8.71
C THR A 46 1.45 3.60 7.97
N ILE A 47 2.71 4.04 7.97
CA ILE A 47 3.83 3.28 7.43
C ILE A 47 4.08 1.98 8.20
N ASP A 48 3.68 1.89 9.47
CA ASP A 48 3.72 0.65 10.23
C ASP A 48 2.60 -0.31 9.81
N ASP A 49 1.40 0.20 9.50
CA ASP A 49 0.32 -0.63 8.94
C ASP A 49 0.72 -1.20 7.59
N PHE A 50 1.33 -0.37 6.74
CA PHE A 50 1.89 -0.76 5.46
C PHE A 50 2.98 -1.83 5.63
N GLY A 51 3.89 -1.62 6.59
CA GLY A 51 4.92 -2.60 6.93
C GLY A 51 4.35 -3.95 7.34
N ARG A 52 3.30 -3.97 8.18
CA ARG A 52 2.63 -5.22 8.58
C ARG A 52 1.91 -5.89 7.41
N ALA A 53 1.18 -5.14 6.60
CA ALA A 53 0.47 -5.66 5.43
C ALA A 53 1.43 -6.29 4.40
N LEU A 54 2.66 -5.80 4.32
CA LEU A 54 3.72 -6.33 3.46
C LEU A 54 4.65 -7.35 4.14
N ASN A 55 4.42 -7.68 5.42
CA ASN A 55 5.32 -8.52 6.22
C ASN A 55 6.78 -8.03 6.21
N LEU A 56 7.00 -6.72 6.25
CA LEU A 56 8.33 -6.12 6.29
C LEU A 56 8.97 -6.25 7.68
N MET A 57 10.30 -6.37 7.71
CA MET A 57 11.03 -6.28 8.97
C MET A 57 11.02 -4.84 9.47
N GLN A 58 11.17 -4.66 10.79
CA GLN A 58 11.23 -3.32 11.38
C GLN A 58 12.37 -2.47 10.81
N ALA A 59 13.48 -3.09 10.42
CA ALA A 59 14.59 -2.42 9.74
C ALA A 59 14.18 -1.87 8.36
N ASP A 60 13.37 -2.62 7.61
CA ASP A 60 12.88 -2.19 6.30
C ASP A 60 11.91 -1.02 6.44
N VAL A 61 11.00 -1.07 7.43
CA VAL A 61 10.08 0.04 7.73
C VAL A 61 10.85 1.29 8.17
N ALA A 62 11.88 1.14 9.00
CA ALA A 62 12.76 2.25 9.40
C ALA A 62 13.51 2.83 8.19
N HIS A 63 13.97 1.97 7.28
CA HIS A 63 14.60 2.43 6.04
C HIS A 63 13.61 3.20 5.15
N LEU A 64 12.39 2.69 4.96
CA LEU A 64 11.34 3.40 4.24
C LEU A 64 11.04 4.77 4.87
N ARG A 65 10.89 4.86 6.19
CA ARG A 65 10.75 6.14 6.90
C ARG A 65 11.88 7.12 6.56
N SER A 66 13.13 6.64 6.55
CA SER A 66 14.29 7.49 6.22
C SER A 66 14.25 8.03 4.79
N VAL A 67 13.75 7.25 3.83
CA VAL A 67 13.58 7.68 2.43
C VAL A 67 12.52 8.79 2.34
N PHE A 68 11.38 8.64 3.00
CA PHE A 68 10.33 9.67 2.99
C PHE A 68 10.82 10.97 3.63
N MET A 69 11.52 10.90 4.77
CA MET A 69 12.12 12.07 5.43
C MET A 69 13.21 12.72 4.57
N ALA A 70 14.02 11.94 3.86
CA ALA A 70 15.03 12.48 2.94
C ALA A 70 14.37 13.31 1.83
N VAL A 71 13.29 12.77 1.24
CA VAL A 71 12.53 13.43 0.17
C VAL A 71 11.87 14.72 0.65
N GLU A 72 11.27 14.70 1.85
CA GLU A 72 10.69 15.89 2.49
C GLU A 72 11.75 16.99 2.73
N ASN A 73 12.97 16.60 3.10
CA ASN A 73 14.11 17.51 3.26
C ASN A 73 14.77 17.93 1.93
N GLY A 74 14.22 17.50 0.79
CA GLY A 74 14.71 17.85 -0.54
C GLY A 74 15.84 16.96 -1.08
N ASP A 75 16.21 15.90 -0.38
CA ASP A 75 17.16 14.90 -0.85
C ASP A 75 16.47 13.82 -1.69
N ILE A 76 16.34 14.12 -2.97
CA ILE A 76 15.83 13.21 -4.01
C ILE A 76 16.88 12.24 -4.55
N GLY A 77 18.12 12.25 -4.02
CA GLY A 77 19.17 11.31 -4.41
C GLY A 77 18.77 9.86 -4.17
N MET A 78 18.08 9.60 -3.04
CA MET A 78 17.56 8.28 -2.69
C MET A 78 16.54 7.75 -3.69
N LEU A 79 15.69 8.61 -4.27
CA LEU A 79 14.72 8.20 -5.28
C LEU A 79 15.40 7.69 -6.56
N LYS A 80 16.51 8.31 -6.96
CA LYS A 80 17.31 7.82 -8.11
C LYS A 80 17.90 6.45 -7.83
N SER A 81 18.40 6.23 -6.61
CA SER A 81 18.94 4.93 -6.18
C SER A 81 17.88 3.83 -6.15
N LEU A 82 16.61 4.18 -5.99
CA LEU A 82 15.47 3.26 -6.12
C LEU A 82 15.05 2.99 -7.58
N GLY A 83 15.77 3.54 -8.56
CA GLY A 83 15.52 3.32 -9.98
C GLY A 83 14.45 4.23 -10.59
N ILE A 84 14.04 5.29 -9.88
CA ILE A 84 13.09 6.29 -10.40
C ILE A 84 13.80 7.16 -11.44
N LYS A 85 13.18 7.32 -12.61
CA LYS A 85 13.78 8.09 -13.70
C LYS A 85 13.75 9.57 -13.38
N ASP A 86 14.71 10.33 -13.91
CA ASP A 86 14.78 11.78 -13.72
C ASP A 86 13.49 12.51 -14.12
N SER A 87 12.78 12.01 -15.13
CA SER A 87 11.49 12.55 -15.59
C SER A 87 10.36 12.37 -14.59
N GLU A 88 10.46 11.40 -13.66
CA GLU A 88 9.42 11.02 -12.71
C GLU A 88 9.72 11.55 -11.30
N LEU A 89 10.96 12.00 -11.03
CA LEU A 89 11.40 12.44 -9.70
C LEU A 89 10.55 13.56 -9.12
N GLY A 90 10.12 14.52 -9.95
CA GLY A 90 9.28 15.64 -9.52
C GLY A 90 7.91 15.16 -9.04
N ASP A 91 7.29 14.26 -9.80
CA ASP A 91 5.97 13.70 -9.48
C ASP A 91 6.06 12.83 -8.22
N VAL A 92 7.05 11.94 -8.15
CA VAL A 92 7.23 11.06 -6.98
C VAL A 92 7.53 11.87 -5.73
N LYS A 93 8.41 12.88 -5.81
CA LYS A 93 8.67 13.81 -4.70
C LYS A 93 7.37 14.44 -4.20
N PHE A 94 6.57 14.97 -5.13
CA PHE A 94 5.29 15.60 -4.78
C PHE A 94 4.33 14.62 -4.09
N PHE A 95 4.21 13.38 -4.58
CA PHE A 95 3.38 12.36 -3.94
C PHE A 95 3.86 11.99 -2.54
N LEU A 96 5.16 11.79 -2.36
CA LEU A 96 5.75 11.44 -1.07
C LEU A 96 5.57 12.58 -0.06
N GLU A 97 5.80 13.83 -0.45
CA GLU A 97 5.53 15.00 0.40
C GLU A 97 4.06 15.06 0.82
N LYS A 98 3.12 14.82 -0.11
CA LYS A 98 1.69 14.78 0.21
C LYS A 98 1.35 13.67 1.19
N LEU A 99 1.96 12.50 1.02
CA LEU A 99 1.74 11.35 1.90
C LEU A 99 2.31 11.60 3.31
N VAL A 100 3.48 12.24 3.43
CA VAL A 100 4.00 12.65 4.75
C VAL A 100 3.03 13.62 5.45
N ASN A 101 2.49 14.59 4.71
CA ASN A 101 1.53 15.57 5.25
C ASN A 101 0.20 14.97 5.73
N THR A 102 -0.14 13.71 5.39
CA THR A 102 -1.33 13.05 5.94
C THR A 102 -1.10 12.48 7.33
N GLY A 103 0.13 12.54 7.86
CA GLY A 103 0.53 11.83 9.07
C GLY A 103 0.88 10.36 8.84
N PHE A 104 1.09 9.95 7.58
CA PHE A 104 1.39 8.54 7.26
C PHE A 104 2.65 8.01 7.95
N LEU A 105 3.60 8.88 8.32
CA LEU A 105 4.83 8.47 9.01
C LEU A 105 4.68 8.38 10.55
N ASP A 106 3.61 8.94 11.10
CA ASP A 106 3.34 9.08 12.54
C ASP A 106 2.65 7.85 13.15
#